data_AF-A0A7C2MB17-F1
#
_entry.id   AF-A0A7C2MB17-F1
#
_cell.length_a   1.000
_cell.length_b   1.000
_cell.length_c   1.000
_cell.angle_alpha   90.00
_cell.angle_beta   90.00
_cell.angle_gamma   90.00
#
_symmetry.space_group_name_H-M   'P 1'
#
loop_
_entity.id
_entity.type
_entity.pdbx_description
1 polymer ?
#
loop_
_entity_poly.entity_id
_entity_poly.type
_entity_poly.pdbx_seq_one_letter_code
_entity_poly.pdbx_strand_id
1 'polypeptide(L)'
;MKKAMLIISLIAVTIRILGQPADTVRDAMPERIPLWTMFLPGGSYFYQKQYVKGAVFSVLELGGLYLGMEYDQSLRDNSNSPYYNYPLAIGTMAFQTEKLTLVRNQLAIMKYRKPDFMYDDISDKDLYLAPFKPENFLTPITGGMVLLAGVFLGIEKHLETYPVSEVKKMYFLDRYIPRNSALPVFSAASLAMSWGAGVSEEYLFRNWLMPVLDYRYGPGKGLVFSSLTFGVLHFFNAFASEEPDYGAALLQVGEATIAGYFLGRSVQRRNYNIGPAVAAHMWYDAVLMIGSFLINPEDNFLGVSIQLGIR
;
A
#
# COMPACT_ATOMS: atom_id res chain seq x y z
N MET A 1 6.92 -15.05 -30.76
CA MET A 1 5.51 -15.51 -30.57
C MET A 1 5.12 -15.71 -29.11
N LYS A 2 5.81 -16.53 -28.29
CA LYS A 2 5.43 -16.76 -26.87
C LYS A 2 5.39 -15.49 -25.99
N LYS A 3 6.38 -14.58 -26.11
CA LYS A 3 6.40 -13.31 -25.36
C LYS A 3 5.27 -12.35 -25.77
N ALA A 4 4.94 -12.28 -27.06
CA ALA A 4 3.86 -11.44 -27.56
C ALA A 4 2.49 -11.94 -27.10
N MET A 5 2.27 -13.26 -27.10
CA MET A 5 1.04 -13.84 -26.56
C MET A 5 0.91 -13.60 -25.05
N LEU A 6 2.00 -13.69 -24.29
CA LEU A 6 1.99 -13.38 -22.85
C LEU A 6 1.60 -11.92 -22.58
N ILE A 7 2.16 -10.98 -23.34
CA ILE A 7 1.85 -9.54 -23.22
C ILE A 7 0.40 -9.25 -23.60
N ILE A 8 -0.09 -9.85 -24.69
CA ILE A 8 -1.49 -9.68 -25.12
C ILE A 8 -2.46 -10.27 -24.08
N SER A 9 -2.13 -11.42 -23.49
CA SER A 9 -2.91 -12.01 -22.40
C SER A 9 -2.91 -11.12 -21.15
N LEU A 10 -1.75 -10.57 -20.75
CA LEU A 10 -1.65 -9.61 -19.65
C LEU A 10 -2.50 -8.36 -19.91
N ILE A 11 -2.40 -7.77 -21.10
CA ILE A 11 -3.19 -6.59 -21.49
C ILE A 11 -4.69 -6.91 -21.48
N ALA A 12 -5.11 -8.05 -22.03
CA ALA A 12 -6.51 -8.47 -22.05
C ALA A 12 -7.06 -8.72 -20.64
N VAL A 13 -6.26 -9.30 -19.74
CA VAL A 13 -6.60 -9.47 -18.33
C VAL A 13 -6.73 -8.13 -17.63
N THR A 14 -5.78 -7.21 -17.83
CA THR A 14 -5.82 -5.86 -17.24
C THR A 14 -7.04 -5.06 -17.71
N ILE A 15 -7.35 -5.07 -19.01
CA ILE A 15 -8.55 -4.39 -19.56
C ILE A 15 -9.82 -4.97 -18.94
N ARG A 16 -9.90 -6.29 -18.76
CA ARG A 16 -11.08 -6.96 -18.20
C ARG A 16 -11.23 -6.69 -16.69
N ILE A 17 -10.14 -6.57 -15.95
CA ILE A 17 -10.12 -6.20 -14.53
C ILE A 17 -10.58 -4.74 -14.34
N LEU A 18 -10.12 -3.84 -15.22
CA LEU A 18 -10.42 -2.40 -15.16
C LEU A 18 -11.71 -2.01 -15.91
N GLY A 19 -12.42 -2.97 -16.51
CA GLY A 19 -13.53 -2.72 -17.42
C GLY A 19 -14.93 -2.70 -16.80
N GLN A 20 -15.08 -2.84 -15.48
CA GLN A 20 -16.41 -2.93 -14.87
C GLN A 20 -17.03 -1.56 -14.56
N PRO A 21 -18.35 -1.39 -14.79
CA PRO A 21 -19.06 -0.16 -14.48
C PRO A 21 -19.05 0.12 -12.97
N ALA A 22 -19.15 1.40 -12.60
CA ALA A 22 -19.32 1.81 -11.21
C ALA A 22 -20.62 1.19 -10.66
N ASP A 23 -20.57 0.74 -9.39
CA ASP A 23 -21.75 0.21 -8.72
C ASP A 23 -22.81 1.32 -8.65
N THR A 24 -23.92 1.10 -9.36
CA THR A 24 -25.07 2.02 -9.36
C THR A 24 -25.80 1.98 -8.02
N VAL A 25 -26.53 3.07 -7.73
CA VAL A 25 -27.48 3.19 -6.61
C VAL A 25 -28.28 1.90 -6.47
N ARG A 26 -28.19 1.28 -5.29
CA ARG A 26 -28.77 -0.05 -5.04
C ARG A 26 -30.18 0.09 -4.45
N ASP A 27 -31.19 -0.29 -5.24
CA ASP A 27 -32.60 -0.29 -4.80
C ASP A 27 -32.91 -1.38 -3.76
N ALA A 28 -32.00 -2.34 -3.57
CA ALA A 28 -32.13 -3.43 -2.61
C ALA A 28 -30.92 -3.49 -1.66
N MET A 29 -31.17 -3.99 -0.44
CA MET A 29 -30.11 -4.21 0.54
C MET A 29 -29.03 -5.13 -0.04
N PRO A 30 -27.73 -4.76 0.02
CA PRO A 30 -26.66 -5.63 -0.42
C PRO A 30 -26.65 -6.97 0.32
N GLU A 31 -26.42 -8.05 -0.40
CA GLU A 31 -26.15 -9.36 0.20
C GLU A 31 -24.83 -9.29 0.99
N ARG A 32 -24.83 -9.82 2.21
CA ARG A 32 -23.64 -9.83 3.07
C ARG A 32 -22.64 -10.86 2.57
N ILE A 33 -21.42 -10.43 2.27
CA ILE A 33 -20.33 -11.36 1.96
C ILE A 33 -19.99 -12.16 3.24
N PRO A 34 -19.95 -13.50 3.20
CA PRO A 34 -19.66 -14.33 4.36
C PRO A 34 -18.24 -14.13 4.89
N LEU A 35 -18.07 -14.17 6.21
CA LEU A 35 -16.75 -13.99 6.83
C LEU A 35 -15.74 -15.09 6.47
N TRP A 36 -16.19 -16.28 6.05
CA TRP A 36 -15.27 -17.34 5.64
C TRP A 36 -14.42 -16.94 4.42
N THR A 37 -14.88 -15.99 3.60
CA THR A 37 -14.10 -15.50 2.46
C THR A 37 -12.83 -14.75 2.89
N MET A 38 -12.73 -14.35 4.17
CA MET A 38 -11.50 -13.77 4.75
C MET A 38 -10.32 -14.75 4.71
N PHE A 39 -10.58 -16.05 4.79
CA PHE A 39 -9.55 -17.08 4.92
C PHE A 39 -9.15 -17.72 3.60
N LEU A 40 -9.79 -17.33 2.50
CA LEU A 40 -9.53 -17.87 1.17
C LEU A 40 -8.92 -16.77 0.27
N PRO A 41 -7.75 -17.01 -0.33
CA PRO A 41 -7.20 -16.11 -1.34
C PRO A 41 -8.17 -15.86 -2.49
N GLY A 42 -8.36 -14.59 -2.86
CA GLY A 42 -9.40 -14.19 -3.84
C GLY A 42 -10.86 -14.54 -3.47
N GLY A 43 -11.11 -15.01 -2.25
CA GLY A 43 -12.39 -15.58 -1.82
C GLY A 43 -13.57 -14.61 -1.90
N SER A 44 -13.34 -13.33 -1.63
CA SER A 44 -14.40 -12.30 -1.68
C SER A 44 -14.85 -12.09 -3.12
N TYR A 45 -13.93 -12.13 -4.08
CA TYR A 45 -14.24 -12.04 -5.50
C TYR A 45 -14.87 -13.32 -6.06
N PHE A 46 -14.40 -14.51 -5.65
CA PHE A 46 -15.02 -15.78 -6.06
C PHE A 46 -16.48 -15.88 -5.59
N TYR A 47 -16.77 -15.47 -4.36
CA TYR A 47 -18.15 -15.42 -3.84
C TYR A 47 -19.06 -14.56 -4.72
N GLN A 48 -18.56 -13.41 -5.16
CA GLN A 48 -19.27 -12.48 -6.04
C GLN A 48 -19.24 -12.87 -7.52
N LYS A 49 -18.78 -14.09 -7.85
CA LYS A 49 -18.67 -14.60 -9.23
C LYS A 49 -17.71 -13.77 -10.11
N GLN A 50 -16.80 -13.01 -9.51
CA GLN A 50 -15.76 -12.24 -10.18
C GLN A 50 -14.50 -13.09 -10.37
N TYR A 51 -14.64 -14.23 -11.07
CA TYR A 51 -13.61 -15.28 -11.14
C TYR A 51 -12.24 -14.81 -11.62
N VAL A 52 -12.19 -13.85 -12.56
CA VAL A 52 -10.92 -13.32 -13.07
C VAL A 52 -10.18 -12.55 -11.99
N LYS A 53 -10.86 -11.65 -11.27
CA LYS A 53 -10.25 -10.91 -10.16
C LYS A 53 -9.85 -11.86 -9.04
N GLY A 54 -10.73 -12.80 -8.69
CA GLY A 54 -10.43 -13.84 -7.69
C GLY A 54 -9.17 -14.62 -8.04
N ALA A 55 -9.02 -15.05 -9.30
CA ALA A 55 -7.83 -15.76 -9.75
C ALA A 55 -6.56 -14.88 -9.71
N VAL A 56 -6.64 -13.62 -10.14
CA VAL A 56 -5.50 -12.70 -10.10
C VAL A 56 -5.03 -12.46 -8.68
N PHE A 57 -5.93 -12.12 -7.76
CA PHE A 57 -5.59 -11.91 -6.36
C PHE A 57 -5.07 -13.19 -5.71
N SER A 58 -5.69 -14.35 -5.97
CA SER A 58 -5.19 -15.64 -5.47
C SER A 58 -3.74 -15.92 -5.89
N VAL A 59 -3.40 -15.66 -7.16
CA VAL A 59 -2.03 -15.85 -7.67
C VAL A 59 -1.06 -14.88 -7.02
N LEU A 60 -1.44 -13.60 -6.85
CA LEU A 60 -0.59 -12.61 -6.19
C LEU A 60 -0.35 -12.94 -4.71
N GLU A 61 -1.42 -13.30 -4.00
CA GLU A 61 -1.38 -13.66 -2.58
C GLU A 61 -0.56 -14.93 -2.34
N LEU A 62 -0.90 -16.03 -3.02
CA LEU A 62 -0.20 -17.31 -2.87
C LEU A 62 1.23 -17.24 -3.42
N GLY A 63 1.44 -16.49 -4.50
CA GLY A 63 2.77 -16.29 -5.08
C GLY A 63 3.69 -15.49 -4.15
N GLY A 64 3.20 -14.40 -3.56
CA GLY A 64 3.95 -13.61 -2.59
C GLY A 64 4.26 -14.41 -1.31
N LEU A 65 3.28 -15.17 -0.80
CA LEU A 65 3.48 -16.07 0.33
C LEU A 65 4.52 -17.15 0.02
N TYR A 66 4.38 -17.85 -1.11
CA TYR A 66 5.31 -18.90 -1.52
C TYR A 66 6.73 -18.36 -1.66
N LEU A 67 6.92 -17.26 -2.41
CA LEU A 67 8.24 -16.66 -2.60
C LEU A 67 8.82 -16.15 -1.28
N GLY A 68 7.98 -15.58 -0.42
CA GLY A 68 8.39 -15.09 0.89
C GLY A 68 8.86 -16.22 1.80
N MET A 69 8.20 -17.37 1.78
CA MET A 69 8.61 -18.57 2.54
C MET A 69 9.86 -19.23 1.95
N GLU A 70 9.92 -19.38 0.62
CA GLU A 70 11.03 -20.02 -0.09
C GLU A 70 12.34 -19.26 0.12
N TYR A 71 12.29 -17.92 0.10
CA TYR A 71 13.47 -17.07 0.17
C TYR A 71 13.68 -16.39 1.53
N ASP A 72 12.89 -16.72 2.57
CA ASP A 72 12.91 -16.02 3.87
C ASP A 72 14.32 -15.92 4.46
N GLN A 73 14.98 -17.07 4.65
CA GLN A 73 16.32 -17.13 5.23
C GLN A 73 17.34 -16.38 4.38
N SER A 74 17.28 -16.57 3.07
CA SER A 74 18.20 -15.96 2.11
C SER A 74 18.11 -14.43 2.12
N LEU A 75 16.89 -13.90 2.20
CA LEU A 75 16.63 -12.47 2.28
C LEU A 75 17.03 -11.91 3.63
N ARG A 76 16.73 -12.63 4.72
CA ARG A 76 17.10 -12.25 6.09
C ARG A 76 18.61 -12.13 6.26
N ASP A 77 19.37 -13.12 5.79
CA ASP A 77 20.84 -13.11 5.88
C ASP A 77 21.51 -11.99 5.07
N ASN A 78 20.75 -11.35 4.15
CA ASN A 78 21.23 -10.31 3.24
C ASN A 78 20.43 -9.00 3.40
N SER A 79 19.88 -8.76 4.60
CA SER A 79 19.15 -7.53 4.90
C SER A 79 19.24 -7.14 6.36
N ASN A 80 19.12 -5.85 6.63
CA ASN A 80 19.02 -5.26 7.97
C ASN A 80 17.68 -4.54 8.21
N SER A 81 16.73 -4.63 7.26
CA SER A 81 15.44 -3.93 7.33
C SER A 81 14.34 -4.87 7.82
N PRO A 82 13.36 -4.39 8.62
CA PRO A 82 12.16 -5.18 8.94
C PRO A 82 11.31 -5.50 7.70
N TYR A 83 11.57 -4.85 6.56
CA TYR A 83 10.89 -5.09 5.29
C TYR A 83 11.68 -6.02 4.35
N TYR A 84 12.69 -6.74 4.84
CA TYR A 84 13.54 -7.64 4.04
C TYR A 84 12.74 -8.64 3.19
N ASN A 85 11.63 -9.16 3.74
CA ASN A 85 10.75 -10.10 3.04
C ASN A 85 9.73 -9.37 2.17
N TYR A 86 10.22 -8.54 1.24
CA TYR A 86 9.39 -7.80 0.29
C TYR A 86 8.45 -8.68 -0.56
N PRO A 87 8.75 -9.95 -0.94
CA PRO A 87 7.78 -10.79 -1.64
C PRO A 87 6.57 -11.12 -0.78
N LEU A 88 6.79 -11.46 0.51
CA LEU A 88 5.72 -11.67 1.46
C LEU A 88 4.92 -10.39 1.71
N ALA A 89 5.60 -9.25 1.83
CA ALA A 89 4.95 -7.96 2.01
C ALA A 89 4.02 -7.63 0.84
N ILE A 90 4.49 -7.79 -0.41
CA ILE A 90 3.67 -7.59 -1.62
C ILE A 90 2.48 -8.56 -1.67
N GLY A 91 2.69 -9.84 -1.34
CA GLY A 91 1.60 -10.83 -1.24
C GLY A 91 0.56 -10.45 -0.19
N THR A 92 1.01 -9.95 0.96
CA THR A 92 0.15 -9.46 2.06
C THR A 92 -0.63 -8.21 1.65
N MET A 93 0.00 -7.28 0.92
CA MET A 93 -0.67 -6.11 0.37
C MET A 93 -1.75 -6.48 -0.65
N ALA A 94 -1.50 -7.50 -1.49
CA ALA A 94 -2.50 -8.03 -2.39
C ALA A 94 -3.70 -8.64 -1.61
N PHE A 95 -3.42 -9.42 -0.56
CA PHE A 95 -4.44 -9.96 0.33
C PHE A 95 -5.27 -8.83 0.96
N GLN A 96 -4.64 -7.86 1.60
CA GLN A 96 -5.31 -6.73 2.25
C GLN A 96 -6.21 -5.96 1.27
N THR A 97 -5.69 -5.70 0.06
CA THR A 97 -6.43 -5.02 -1.01
C THR A 97 -7.66 -5.81 -1.44
N GLU A 98 -7.55 -7.13 -1.59
CA GLU A 98 -8.69 -8.00 -1.91
C GLU A 98 -9.78 -7.92 -0.82
N LYS A 99 -9.36 -7.95 0.46
CA LYS A 99 -10.27 -7.95 1.62
C LYS A 99 -10.97 -6.61 1.84
N LEU A 100 -10.55 -5.51 1.20
CA LEU A 100 -11.31 -4.27 1.19
C LEU A 100 -12.72 -4.45 0.62
N THR A 101 -12.91 -5.46 -0.22
CA THR A 101 -14.23 -5.85 -0.75
C THR A 101 -15.23 -6.20 0.35
N LEU A 102 -14.78 -6.88 1.42
CA LEU A 102 -15.60 -7.18 2.60
C LEU A 102 -15.95 -5.90 3.36
N VAL A 103 -14.96 -5.01 3.53
CA VAL A 103 -15.14 -3.72 4.20
C VAL A 103 -16.15 -2.85 3.45
N ARG A 104 -16.03 -2.77 2.12
CA ARG A 104 -16.99 -2.06 1.26
C ARG A 104 -18.39 -2.64 1.39
N ASN A 105 -18.53 -3.96 1.39
CA ASN A 105 -19.82 -4.61 1.57
C ASN A 105 -20.48 -4.21 2.90
N GLN A 106 -19.70 -4.15 3.98
CA GLN A 106 -20.18 -3.69 5.29
C GLN A 106 -20.59 -2.20 5.27
N LEU A 107 -19.79 -1.34 4.63
CA LEU A 107 -20.12 0.09 4.48
C LEU A 107 -21.40 0.29 3.67
N ALA A 108 -21.58 -0.43 2.57
CA ALA A 108 -22.80 -0.38 1.76
C ALA A 108 -24.04 -0.83 2.54
N ILE A 109 -23.92 -1.89 3.35
CA ILE A 109 -24.99 -2.32 4.26
C ILE A 109 -25.29 -1.25 5.32
N MET A 110 -24.24 -0.61 5.87
CA MET A 110 -24.39 0.46 6.86
C MET A 110 -25.12 1.66 6.24
N LYS A 111 -24.71 2.10 5.05
CA LYS A 111 -25.36 3.18 4.31
C LYS A 111 -26.83 2.89 3.99
N TYR A 112 -27.14 1.67 3.56
CA TYR A 112 -28.53 1.27 3.30
C TYR A 112 -29.40 1.38 4.57
N ARG A 113 -28.85 1.00 5.74
CA ARG A 113 -29.57 1.06 7.02
C ARG A 113 -29.57 2.46 7.66
N LYS A 114 -28.57 3.28 7.35
CA LYS A 114 -28.31 4.61 7.90
C LYS A 114 -28.03 5.58 6.75
N PRO A 115 -29.07 6.14 6.11
CA PRO A 115 -28.90 6.96 4.90
C PRO A 115 -28.06 8.22 5.11
N ASP A 116 -27.95 8.70 6.35
CA ASP A 116 -27.12 9.83 6.79
C ASP A 116 -25.65 9.46 7.00
N PHE A 117 -25.30 8.17 7.04
CA PHE A 117 -23.91 7.71 7.09
C PHE A 117 -23.15 8.13 5.83
N MET A 118 -21.98 8.73 5.99
CA MET A 118 -21.18 9.25 4.88
C MET A 118 -19.88 8.46 4.76
N TYR A 119 -19.59 7.99 3.54
CA TYR A 119 -18.33 7.35 3.16
C TYR A 119 -18.15 7.56 1.65
N ASP A 120 -16.95 7.28 1.13
CA ASP A 120 -16.67 7.23 -0.30
C ASP A 120 -17.16 5.90 -0.89
N ASP A 121 -18.21 5.94 -1.71
CA ASP A 121 -18.70 4.79 -2.48
C ASP A 121 -17.87 4.57 -3.75
N ILE A 122 -16.55 4.63 -3.59
CA ILE A 122 -15.58 4.48 -4.68
C ILE A 122 -15.56 3.04 -5.20
N SER A 123 -15.58 2.88 -6.51
CA SER A 123 -15.47 1.58 -7.18
C SER A 123 -14.07 0.97 -7.00
N ASP A 124 -13.93 -0.35 -7.12
CA ASP A 124 -12.62 -1.02 -7.11
C ASP A 124 -11.66 -0.39 -8.10
N LYS A 125 -12.13 -0.18 -9.33
CA LYS A 125 -11.34 0.38 -10.41
C LYS A 125 -10.85 1.77 -10.04
N ASP A 126 -11.76 2.62 -9.55
CA ASP A 126 -11.43 3.99 -9.23
C ASP A 126 -10.52 4.11 -8.02
N LEU A 127 -10.65 3.20 -7.05
CA LEU A 127 -9.77 3.08 -5.90
C LEU A 127 -8.36 2.65 -6.33
N TYR A 128 -8.25 1.60 -7.14
CA TYR A 128 -6.96 1.08 -7.61
C TYR A 128 -6.21 2.06 -8.50
N LEU A 129 -6.94 2.86 -9.28
CA LEU A 129 -6.38 3.90 -10.12
C LEU A 129 -6.24 5.26 -9.42
N ALA A 130 -6.76 5.41 -8.20
CA ALA A 130 -6.79 6.68 -7.49
C ALA A 130 -5.41 7.37 -7.43
N PRO A 131 -4.28 6.67 -7.18
CA PRO A 131 -2.96 7.31 -7.15
C PRO A 131 -2.51 7.94 -8.47
N PHE A 132 -3.03 7.45 -9.59
CA PHE A 132 -2.57 7.82 -10.93
C PHE A 132 -3.52 8.78 -11.65
N LYS A 133 -4.68 9.05 -11.06
CA LYS A 133 -5.65 10.01 -11.56
C LYS A 133 -5.14 11.44 -11.35
N PRO A 134 -5.05 12.28 -12.39
CA PRO A 134 -4.56 13.65 -12.27
C PRO A 134 -5.29 14.46 -11.19
N GLU A 135 -6.61 14.29 -11.05
CA GLU A 135 -7.43 14.97 -10.04
C GLU A 135 -7.08 14.62 -8.59
N ASN A 136 -6.42 13.49 -8.36
CA ASN A 136 -5.96 13.04 -7.04
C ASN A 136 -4.47 13.33 -6.84
N PHE A 137 -3.67 13.07 -7.87
CA PHE A 137 -2.22 13.27 -7.85
C PHE A 137 -1.83 14.76 -7.82
N LEU A 138 -2.48 15.59 -8.64
CA LEU A 138 -2.19 17.03 -8.74
C LEU A 138 -2.95 17.83 -7.67
N THR A 139 -2.75 17.48 -6.40
CA THR A 139 -3.39 18.15 -5.28
C THR A 139 -2.37 18.69 -4.28
N PRO A 140 -2.69 19.76 -3.53
CA PRO A 140 -1.78 20.29 -2.52
C PRO A 140 -1.39 19.29 -1.44
N ILE A 141 -2.26 18.33 -1.10
CA ILE A 141 -1.94 17.30 -0.09
C ILE A 141 -0.90 16.31 -0.64
N THR A 142 -1.05 15.84 -1.88
CA THR A 142 -0.05 14.98 -2.53
C THR A 142 1.28 15.70 -2.69
N GLY A 143 1.26 16.95 -3.16
CA GLY A 143 2.47 17.76 -3.29
C GLY A 143 3.18 18.00 -1.95
N GLY A 144 2.41 18.29 -0.89
CA GLY A 144 2.94 18.47 0.46
C GLY A 144 3.56 17.20 1.03
N MET A 145 2.93 16.05 0.84
CA MET A 145 3.48 14.76 1.27
C MET A 145 4.74 14.39 0.48
N VAL A 146 4.75 14.56 -0.85
CA VAL A 146 5.96 14.33 -1.66
C VAL A 146 7.11 15.27 -1.25
N LEU A 147 6.82 16.54 -0.95
CA LEU A 147 7.81 17.48 -0.44
C LEU A 147 8.36 17.01 0.92
N LEU A 148 7.51 16.53 1.82
CA LEU A 148 7.92 15.97 3.10
C LEU A 148 8.85 14.75 2.92
N ALA A 149 8.51 13.82 2.01
CA ALA A 149 9.40 12.72 1.64
C ALA A 149 10.76 13.25 1.14
N GLY A 150 10.76 14.28 0.29
CA GLY A 150 11.98 14.94 -0.18
C GLY A 150 12.83 15.56 0.94
N VAL A 151 12.21 16.10 1.99
CA VAL A 151 12.93 16.61 3.17
C VAL A 151 13.61 15.46 3.93
N PHE A 152 12.91 14.36 4.18
CA PHE A 152 13.50 13.18 4.83
C PHE A 152 14.67 12.61 4.03
N LEU A 153 14.50 12.48 2.71
CA LEU A 153 15.55 12.08 1.80
C LEU A 153 16.75 13.06 1.79
N GLY A 154 16.49 14.36 1.93
CA GLY A 154 17.55 15.37 2.07
C GLY A 154 18.38 15.21 3.33
N ILE A 155 17.75 14.83 4.45
CA ILE A 155 18.42 14.48 5.70
C ILE A 155 19.22 13.19 5.53
N GLU A 156 18.61 12.15 4.95
CA GLU A 156 19.25 10.87 4.67
C GLU A 156 20.49 11.02 3.77
N LYS A 157 20.43 11.94 2.79
CA LYS A 157 21.58 12.27 1.94
C LYS A 157 22.79 12.76 2.71
N HIS A 158 22.61 13.43 3.85
CA HIS A 158 23.74 13.87 4.69
C HIS A 158 24.40 12.73 5.47
N LEU A 159 23.74 11.56 5.53
CA LEU A 159 24.24 10.34 6.15
C LEU A 159 24.80 9.35 5.11
N GLU A 160 24.76 9.68 3.82
CA GLU A 160 25.27 8.82 2.74
C GLU A 160 26.76 8.52 2.92
N THR A 161 27.10 7.23 2.96
CA THR A 161 28.48 6.76 2.92
C THR A 161 28.97 6.58 1.48
N TYR A 162 28.14 5.99 0.61
CA TYR A 162 28.48 5.72 -0.79
C TYR A 162 27.35 6.07 -1.76
N PRO A 163 27.67 6.69 -2.91
CA PRO A 163 26.66 7.02 -3.90
C PRO A 163 26.20 5.80 -4.69
N VAL A 164 24.98 5.88 -5.23
CA VAL A 164 24.39 4.84 -6.09
C VAL A 164 25.26 4.48 -7.31
N SER A 165 26.14 5.39 -7.75
CA SER A 165 27.13 5.15 -8.81
C SER A 165 28.19 4.10 -8.45
N GLU A 166 28.41 3.85 -7.16
CA GLU A 166 29.37 2.84 -6.67
C GLU A 166 28.74 1.45 -6.52
N VAL A 167 27.41 1.35 -6.56
CA VAL A 167 26.70 0.07 -6.56
C VAL A 167 27.04 -0.71 -7.83
N LYS A 168 27.57 -1.92 -7.68
CA LYS A 168 27.76 -2.87 -8.81
C LYS A 168 26.60 -3.85 -8.91
N LYS A 169 26.15 -4.36 -7.78
CA LYS A 169 25.06 -5.34 -7.71
C LYS A 169 24.18 -5.10 -6.49
N MET A 170 22.94 -5.57 -6.58
CA MET A 170 21.97 -5.60 -5.49
C MET A 170 21.50 -7.04 -5.30
N TYR A 171 21.32 -7.46 -4.06
CA TYR A 171 20.78 -8.76 -3.73
C TYR A 171 19.27 -8.77 -4.01
N PHE A 172 18.80 -9.80 -4.71
CA PHE A 172 17.40 -9.97 -5.06
C PHE A 172 17.04 -11.46 -5.07
N LEU A 173 16.09 -11.84 -4.22
CA LEU A 173 15.68 -13.20 -3.87
C LEU A 173 16.84 -14.04 -3.33
N ASP A 174 17.61 -14.66 -4.23
CA ASP A 174 18.70 -15.59 -3.93
C ASP A 174 20.02 -15.25 -4.63
N ARG A 175 20.09 -14.09 -5.29
CA ARG A 175 21.23 -13.74 -6.15
C ARG A 175 21.49 -12.25 -6.23
N TYR A 176 22.72 -11.93 -6.56
CA TYR A 176 23.11 -10.57 -6.92
C TYR A 176 22.77 -10.27 -8.38
N ILE A 177 21.96 -9.23 -8.61
CA ILE A 177 21.65 -8.71 -9.93
C ILE A 177 22.48 -7.45 -10.23
N PRO A 178 22.89 -7.20 -11.49
CA PRO A 178 23.67 -6.02 -11.86
C PRO A 178 22.91 -4.72 -11.59
N ARG A 179 23.63 -3.62 -11.32
CA ARG A 179 23.06 -2.27 -11.07
C ARG A 179 21.97 -1.86 -12.08
N ASN A 180 22.17 -2.13 -13.36
CA ASN A 180 21.21 -1.75 -14.42
C ASN A 180 19.85 -2.46 -14.25
N SER A 181 19.82 -3.59 -13.57
CA SER A 181 18.58 -4.30 -13.20
C SER A 181 18.13 -3.98 -11.78
N ALA A 182 19.04 -3.57 -10.90
CA ALA A 182 18.75 -3.25 -9.50
C ALA A 182 17.69 -2.14 -9.36
N LEU A 183 17.94 -0.96 -9.94
CA LEU A 183 17.03 0.18 -9.79
C LEU A 183 15.61 -0.11 -10.32
N PRO A 184 15.41 -0.66 -11.54
CA PRO A 184 14.06 -1.00 -12.00
C PRO A 184 13.34 -2.02 -11.11
N VAL A 185 14.05 -3.03 -10.61
CA VAL A 185 13.46 -4.06 -9.74
C VAL A 185 13.10 -3.49 -8.38
N PHE A 186 14.01 -2.72 -7.78
CA PHE A 186 13.78 -2.02 -6.52
C PHE A 186 12.60 -1.06 -6.64
N SER A 187 12.57 -0.20 -7.68
CA SER A 187 11.47 0.71 -7.92
C SER A 187 10.13 -0.01 -8.12
N ALA A 188 10.12 -1.15 -8.82
CA ALA A 188 8.90 -1.93 -9.00
C ALA A 188 8.38 -2.50 -7.67
N ALA A 189 9.27 -3.05 -6.83
CA ALA A 189 8.91 -3.54 -5.51
C ALA A 189 8.38 -2.40 -4.61
N SER A 190 9.09 -1.28 -4.57
CA SER A 190 8.70 -0.10 -3.80
C SER A 190 7.36 0.46 -4.24
N LEU A 191 7.12 0.59 -5.55
CA LEU A 191 5.82 1.03 -6.08
C LEU A 191 4.69 0.06 -5.74
N ALA A 192 4.92 -1.25 -5.80
CA ALA A 192 3.91 -2.24 -5.46
C ALA A 192 3.53 -2.16 -3.98
N MET A 193 4.52 -2.04 -3.08
CA MET A 193 4.30 -1.87 -1.65
C MET A 193 3.58 -0.54 -1.34
N SER A 194 4.06 0.55 -1.90
CA SER A 194 3.47 1.90 -1.72
C SER A 194 2.03 1.98 -2.25
N TRP A 195 1.75 1.31 -3.37
CA TRP A 195 0.40 1.20 -3.91
C TRP A 195 -0.52 0.41 -2.98
N GLY A 196 -0.03 -0.73 -2.47
CA GLY A 196 -0.76 -1.55 -1.50
C GLY A 196 -1.10 -0.78 -0.22
N ALA A 197 -0.12 -0.10 0.36
CA ALA A 197 -0.30 0.72 1.56
C ALA A 197 -1.29 1.85 1.30
N GLY A 198 -1.04 2.70 0.30
CA GLY A 198 -1.91 3.84 0.00
C GLY A 198 -3.36 3.45 -0.34
N VAL A 199 -3.58 2.33 -1.03
CA VAL A 199 -4.93 1.84 -1.33
C VAL A 199 -5.60 1.25 -0.09
N SER A 200 -4.93 0.32 0.59
CA SER A 200 -5.55 -0.46 1.66
C SER A 200 -5.70 0.33 2.95
N GLU A 201 -4.67 1.06 3.35
CA GLU A 201 -4.66 1.82 4.59
C GLU A 201 -5.62 3.00 4.50
N GLU A 202 -5.60 3.79 3.43
CA GLU A 202 -6.54 4.91 3.30
C GLU A 202 -8.00 4.42 3.22
N TYR A 203 -8.27 3.28 2.57
CA TYR A 203 -9.61 2.71 2.58
C TYR A 203 -10.04 2.28 4.00
N LEU A 204 -9.16 1.61 4.74
CA LEU A 204 -9.46 1.18 6.11
C LEU A 204 -9.60 2.35 7.09
N PHE A 205 -8.68 3.30 7.07
CA PHE A 205 -8.65 4.37 8.05
C PHE A 205 -9.55 5.55 7.67
N ARG A 206 -9.55 5.97 6.40
CA ARG A 206 -10.22 7.20 5.96
C ARG A 206 -11.59 6.92 5.35
N ASN A 207 -11.83 5.70 4.85
CA ASN A 207 -13.15 5.33 4.31
C ASN A 207 -13.99 4.43 5.21
N TRP A 208 -13.37 3.67 6.12
CA TRP A 208 -14.09 2.80 7.06
C TRP A 208 -14.06 3.31 8.49
N LEU A 209 -12.89 3.30 9.13
CA LEU A 209 -12.76 3.61 10.55
C LEU A 209 -13.21 5.05 10.85
N MET A 210 -12.67 6.03 10.13
CA MET A 210 -13.01 7.44 10.34
C MET A 210 -14.51 7.70 10.14
N PRO A 211 -15.16 7.34 9.02
CA PRO A 211 -16.61 7.43 8.88
C PRO A 211 -17.44 6.79 10.00
N VAL A 212 -17.08 5.57 10.43
CA VAL A 212 -17.79 4.88 11.52
C VAL A 212 -17.67 5.66 12.83
N LEU A 213 -16.49 6.20 13.12
CA LEU A 213 -16.24 7.01 14.31
C LEU A 213 -16.87 8.40 14.19
N ASP A 214 -16.88 9.01 13.01
CA ASP A 214 -17.52 10.29 12.72
C ASP A 214 -19.03 10.18 12.94
N TYR A 215 -19.64 9.09 12.48
CA TYR A 215 -21.05 8.80 12.71
C TYR A 215 -21.39 8.61 14.20
N ARG A 216 -20.53 7.89 14.93
CA ARG A 216 -20.79 7.53 16.33
C ARG A 216 -20.46 8.63 17.33
N TYR A 217 -19.39 9.40 17.08
CA TYR A 217 -18.79 10.32 18.04
C TYR A 217 -18.66 11.75 17.53
N GLY A 218 -18.99 12.00 16.26
CA GLY A 218 -18.85 13.28 15.59
C GLY A 218 -17.50 13.44 14.87
N PRO A 219 -17.44 14.31 13.85
CA PRO A 219 -16.32 14.39 12.91
C PRO A 219 -14.98 14.76 13.56
N GLY A 220 -14.99 15.58 14.61
CA GLY A 220 -13.75 15.95 15.31
C GLY A 220 -13.12 14.75 16.04
N LYS A 221 -13.95 13.94 16.71
CA LYS A 221 -13.48 12.77 17.47
C LYS A 221 -13.10 11.62 16.54
N GLY A 222 -13.87 11.38 15.48
CA GLY A 222 -13.53 10.32 14.53
C GLY A 222 -12.26 10.60 13.74
N LEU A 223 -11.96 11.87 13.44
CA LEU A 223 -10.65 12.26 12.91
C LEU A 223 -9.51 11.95 13.90
N VAL A 224 -9.62 12.37 15.16
CA VAL A 224 -8.57 12.16 16.16
C VAL A 224 -8.34 10.67 16.44
N PHE A 225 -9.41 9.91 16.68
CA PHE A 225 -9.31 8.50 17.01
C PHE A 225 -8.85 7.64 15.83
N SER A 226 -9.29 7.92 14.60
CA SER A 226 -8.79 7.19 13.43
C SER A 226 -7.30 7.47 13.19
N SER A 227 -6.86 8.70 13.37
CA SER A 227 -5.45 9.11 13.22
C SER A 227 -4.54 8.50 14.29
N LEU A 228 -4.98 8.50 15.56
CA LEU A 228 -4.26 7.83 16.65
C LEU A 228 -4.18 6.32 16.42
N THR A 229 -5.28 5.70 15.98
CA THR A 229 -5.29 4.26 15.67
C THR A 229 -4.30 3.96 14.54
N PHE A 230 -4.32 4.77 13.48
CA PHE A 230 -3.38 4.65 12.37
C PHE A 230 -1.92 4.73 12.84
N GLY A 231 -1.57 5.72 13.66
CA GLY A 231 -0.22 5.84 14.22
C GLY A 231 0.17 4.68 15.13
N VAL A 232 -0.69 4.29 16.08
CA VAL A 232 -0.40 3.18 17.01
C VAL A 232 -0.15 1.86 16.28
N LEU A 233 -0.86 1.62 15.17
CA LEU A 233 -0.64 0.41 14.37
C LEU A 233 0.74 0.37 13.71
N HIS A 234 1.41 1.51 13.49
CA HIS A 234 2.79 1.52 13.00
C HIS A 234 3.79 1.02 14.06
N PHE A 235 3.41 0.99 15.34
CA PHE A 235 4.24 0.39 16.38
C PHE A 235 4.44 -1.12 16.17
N PHE A 236 3.57 -1.79 15.39
CA PHE A 236 3.76 -3.19 15.03
C PHE A 236 5.05 -3.46 14.25
N ASN A 237 5.61 -2.45 13.57
CA ASN A 237 6.90 -2.58 12.89
C ASN A 237 8.03 -2.90 13.88
N ALA A 238 7.98 -2.37 15.10
CA ALA A 238 8.94 -2.72 16.15
C ALA A 238 8.83 -4.20 16.53
N PHE A 239 7.61 -4.74 16.64
CA PHE A 239 7.41 -6.16 16.95
C PHE A 239 7.80 -7.11 15.81
N ALA A 240 7.88 -6.61 14.58
CA ALA A 240 8.34 -7.36 13.42
C ALA A 240 9.86 -7.33 13.24
N SER A 241 10.58 -6.43 13.94
CA SER A 241 12.04 -6.34 13.91
C SER A 241 12.68 -7.33 14.89
N GLU A 242 13.78 -7.96 14.49
CA GLU A 242 14.60 -8.77 15.41
C GLU A 242 15.31 -7.90 16.45
N GLU A 243 15.75 -6.72 16.04
CA GLU A 243 16.39 -5.70 16.88
C GLU A 243 15.50 -4.44 16.88
N PRO A 244 14.50 -4.36 17.78
CA PRO A 244 13.57 -3.25 17.79
C PRO A 244 14.22 -1.95 18.29
N ASP A 245 14.25 -0.93 17.44
CA ASP A 245 14.47 0.45 17.86
C ASP A 245 13.13 1.07 18.30
N TYR A 246 12.85 1.01 19.60
CA TYR A 246 11.64 1.60 20.17
C TYR A 246 11.61 3.13 20.06
N GLY A 247 12.76 3.80 19.99
CA GLY A 247 12.82 5.25 19.80
C GLY A 247 12.33 5.65 18.41
N ALA A 248 12.87 5.00 17.38
CA ALA A 248 12.43 5.16 16.00
C ALA A 248 10.95 4.74 15.83
N ALA A 249 10.52 3.67 16.47
CA ALA A 249 9.13 3.21 16.41
C ALA A 249 8.15 4.23 17.02
N LEU A 250 8.47 4.85 18.16
CA LEU A 250 7.64 5.90 18.76
C LEU A 250 7.60 7.17 17.89
N LEU A 251 8.71 7.51 17.23
CA LEU A 251 8.75 8.59 16.26
C LEU A 251 7.81 8.29 15.08
N GLN A 252 7.88 7.08 14.53
CA GLN A 252 7.00 6.63 13.44
C GLN A 252 5.51 6.68 13.84
N VAL A 253 5.17 6.29 15.07
CA VAL A 253 3.80 6.42 15.61
C VAL A 253 3.34 7.88 15.58
N GLY A 254 4.20 8.81 16.01
CA GLY A 254 3.92 10.24 15.99
C GLY A 254 3.73 10.78 14.57
N GLU A 255 4.66 10.47 13.68
CA GLU A 255 4.62 10.87 12.27
C GLU A 255 3.38 10.34 11.55
N ALA A 256 3.10 9.04 11.70
CA ALA A 256 1.92 8.41 11.12
C ALA A 256 0.63 9.00 11.71
N THR A 257 0.57 9.29 13.01
CA THR A 257 -0.59 9.98 13.62
C THR A 257 -0.82 11.35 12.98
N ILE A 258 0.25 12.15 12.81
CA ILE A 258 0.17 13.50 12.23
C ILE A 258 -0.24 13.43 10.76
N ALA A 259 0.42 12.58 9.96
CA ALA A 259 0.07 12.34 8.57
C ALA A 259 -1.40 11.91 8.47
N GLY A 260 -1.81 11.00 9.34
CA GLY A 260 -3.17 10.49 9.39
C GLY A 260 -4.22 11.54 9.68
N TYR A 261 -3.89 12.51 10.54
CA TYR A 261 -4.75 13.66 10.83
C TYR A 261 -4.88 14.58 9.61
N PHE A 262 -3.78 14.89 8.92
CA PHE A 262 -3.84 15.73 7.73
C PHE A 262 -4.59 15.07 6.57
N LEU A 263 -4.35 13.78 6.32
CA LEU A 263 -5.06 12.99 5.31
C LEU A 263 -6.56 12.90 5.65
N GLY A 264 -6.92 12.51 6.88
CA GLY A 264 -8.31 12.42 7.32
C GLY A 264 -9.03 13.77 7.26
N ARG A 265 -8.36 14.86 7.66
CA ARG A 265 -8.93 16.22 7.56
C ARG A 265 -9.17 16.64 6.12
N SER A 266 -8.28 16.29 5.20
CA SER A 266 -8.45 16.52 3.77
C SER A 266 -9.68 15.78 3.24
N VAL A 267 -9.84 14.51 3.62
CA VAL A 267 -10.99 13.67 3.23
C VAL A 267 -12.31 14.25 3.75
N GLN A 268 -12.40 14.62 5.03
CA GLN A 268 -13.61 15.24 5.59
C GLN A 268 -13.99 16.54 4.85
N ARG A 269 -13.00 17.36 4.47
CA ARG A 269 -13.23 18.61 3.72
C ARG A 269 -13.66 18.39 2.27
N ARG A 270 -13.39 17.20 1.72
CA ARG A 270 -13.72 16.81 0.34
C ARG A 270 -14.93 15.90 0.27
N ASN A 271 -15.85 16.03 1.22
CA ASN A 271 -17.07 15.22 1.31
C ASN A 271 -16.77 13.71 1.27
N TYR A 272 -15.77 13.29 2.05
CA TYR A 272 -15.29 11.92 2.16
C TYR A 272 -14.62 11.33 0.92
N ASN A 273 -14.36 12.08 -0.15
CA ASN A 273 -13.56 11.59 -1.27
C ASN A 273 -12.13 11.24 -0.81
N ILE A 274 -11.79 9.95 -0.82
CA ILE A 274 -10.50 9.42 -0.38
C ILE A 274 -9.41 9.40 -1.47
N GLY A 275 -9.78 9.57 -2.73
CA GLY A 275 -8.86 9.46 -3.87
C GLY A 275 -7.57 10.29 -3.72
N PRO A 276 -7.63 11.58 -3.33
CA PRO A 276 -6.46 12.40 -3.08
C PRO A 276 -5.60 11.92 -1.90
N ALA A 277 -6.20 11.34 -0.87
CA ALA A 277 -5.46 10.79 0.27
C ALA A 277 -4.72 9.51 -0.12
N VAL A 278 -5.38 8.62 -0.87
CA VAL A 278 -4.79 7.42 -1.48
C VAL A 278 -3.58 7.78 -2.34
N ALA A 279 -3.70 8.81 -3.17
CA ALA A 279 -2.58 9.31 -3.99
C ALA A 279 -1.46 9.90 -3.13
N ALA A 280 -1.78 10.76 -2.17
CA ALA A 280 -0.80 11.40 -1.31
C ALA A 280 0.03 10.39 -0.50
N HIS A 281 -0.62 9.37 0.05
CA HIS A 281 0.03 8.29 0.79
C HIS A 281 0.93 7.45 -0.13
N MET A 282 0.38 6.91 -1.23
CA MET A 282 1.14 6.08 -2.16
C MET A 282 2.38 6.79 -2.73
N TRP A 283 2.26 8.08 -3.07
CA TRP A 283 3.39 8.83 -3.62
C TRP A 283 4.41 9.28 -2.56
N TYR A 284 3.99 9.48 -1.31
CA TYR A 284 4.91 9.68 -0.19
C TYR A 284 5.84 8.48 -0.03
N ASP A 285 5.24 7.29 0.12
CA ASP A 285 6.00 6.05 0.28
C ASP A 285 6.86 5.76 -0.94
N ALA A 286 6.32 5.91 -2.15
CA ALA A 286 7.06 5.60 -3.37
C ALA A 286 8.30 6.50 -3.52
N VAL A 287 8.15 7.80 -3.24
CA VAL A 287 9.27 8.74 -3.29
C VAL A 287 10.29 8.41 -2.21
N LEU A 288 9.86 8.16 -0.98
CA LEU A 288 10.75 7.86 0.14
C LEU A 288 11.51 6.54 -0.09
N MET A 289 10.80 5.47 -0.46
CA MET A 289 11.40 4.17 -0.71
C MET A 289 12.37 4.22 -1.90
N ILE A 290 11.94 4.71 -3.07
CA ILE A 290 12.81 4.78 -4.25
C ILE A 290 13.97 5.75 -4.02
N GLY A 291 13.68 6.88 -3.38
CA GLY A 291 14.65 7.90 -3.03
C GLY A 291 15.75 7.35 -2.13
N SER A 292 15.42 6.57 -1.10
CA SER A 292 16.41 5.99 -0.18
C SER A 292 17.46 5.17 -0.94
N PHE A 293 17.06 4.30 -1.86
CA PHE A 293 18.02 3.54 -2.67
C PHE A 293 18.86 4.41 -3.61
N LEU A 294 18.33 5.54 -4.08
CA LEU A 294 19.08 6.47 -4.94
C LEU A 294 20.05 7.35 -4.16
N ILE A 295 19.75 7.62 -2.90
CA ILE A 295 20.41 8.63 -2.06
C ILE A 295 21.37 8.00 -1.06
N ASN A 296 20.96 6.92 -0.41
CA ASN A 296 21.75 6.11 0.50
C ASN A 296 21.48 4.62 0.23
N PRO A 297 22.09 4.02 -0.81
CA PRO A 297 21.81 2.65 -1.22
C PRO A 297 22.19 1.59 -0.17
N GLU A 298 23.08 1.90 0.78
CA GLU A 298 23.44 0.98 1.87
C GLU A 298 22.31 0.86 2.90
N ASP A 299 21.76 2.00 3.34
CA ASP A 299 20.66 2.05 4.30
C ASP A 299 19.30 2.24 3.60
N ASN A 300 19.13 1.59 2.44
CA ASN A 300 17.90 1.70 1.68
C ASN A 300 16.71 1.14 2.46
N PHE A 301 15.50 1.64 2.17
CA PHE A 301 14.29 1.31 2.93
C PHE A 301 13.97 -0.20 3.03
N LEU A 302 14.18 -0.95 1.95
CA LEU A 302 13.96 -2.40 1.92
C LEU A 302 15.12 -3.20 2.54
N GLY A 303 16.19 -2.51 2.94
CA GLY A 303 17.42 -3.07 3.49
C GLY A 303 18.08 -4.09 2.58
N VAL A 304 17.91 -4.01 1.25
CA VAL A 304 18.50 -5.02 0.36
C VAL A 304 20.02 -4.87 0.34
N SER A 305 20.74 -5.97 0.54
CA SER A 305 22.20 -5.96 0.46
C SER A 305 22.69 -5.49 -0.91
N ILE A 306 23.75 -4.69 -0.92
CA ILE A 306 24.43 -4.25 -2.13
C ILE A 306 25.89 -4.72 -2.15
N GLN A 307 26.45 -4.85 -3.34
CA GLN A 307 27.89 -4.99 -3.54
C GLN A 307 28.44 -3.72 -4.16
N LEU A 308 29.33 -3.07 -3.42
CA LEU A 308 30.03 -1.87 -3.88
C LEU A 308 31.18 -2.20 -4.82
N GLY A 309 31.56 -1.20 -5.60
CA GLY A 309 32.62 -1.30 -6.58
C GLY A 309 34.03 -1.24 -6.05
N ILE A 310 34.19 -1.06 -4.74
CA ILE A 310 35.42 -0.67 -4.07
C ILE A 310 36.32 -1.89 -3.89
N ARG A 311 37.58 -1.74 -4.32
CA ARG A 311 38.70 -2.63 -4.01
C ARG A 311 39.39 -2.15 -2.75
#